data_AF-A0AAZ3SS18-F1
#
_entry.id   AF-A0AAZ3SS18-F1
#
_cell.length_a   1.000
_cell.length_b   1.000
_cell.length_c   1.000
_cell.angle_alpha   90.00
_cell.angle_beta   90.00
_cell.angle_gamma   90.00
#
_symmetry.space_group_name_H-M   'P 1'
#
loop_
_entity.id
_entity.type
_entity.pdbx_description
1 polymer ?
#
loop_
_entity_poly.entity_id
_entity_poly.type
_entity_poly.pdbx_seq_one_letter_code
_entity_poly.pdbx_strand_id
1 'polypeptide(L)'
;MLLAVEVSFTEANESFTLCLRLSSVFKRIGTLLPKDSDGWGHASSLTTTMSLTAKDKKMVKAFWAKVAGKAEDIGCDALSRTLVVYPQTKTYFSHWKDLSPGSAPVRKHGGTIMGGISLAVASIDDISAGLLALSELHAFKLRVDPANFKILSHNILVVLAILFPNDFNPEAHVAMDKFLAAVGRALSEKYR
;
A
#
# COMPACT_ATOMS: atom_id res chain seq x y z
N MET A 1 -36.85 12.84 -1.73
CA MET A 1 -35.96 12.01 -0.89
C MET A 1 -35.91 10.57 -1.41
N LEU A 2 -35.67 10.38 -2.71
CA LEU A 2 -35.51 9.06 -3.34
C LEU A 2 -34.30 9.01 -4.29
N LEU A 3 -33.88 10.15 -4.86
CA LEU A 3 -32.74 10.23 -5.79
C LEU A 3 -31.34 10.14 -5.15
N ALA A 4 -31.22 10.19 -3.81
CA ALA A 4 -29.93 10.09 -3.13
C ALA A 4 -29.52 8.65 -2.78
N VAL A 5 -30.45 7.68 -2.87
CA VAL A 5 -30.17 6.27 -2.54
C VAL A 5 -29.67 5.49 -3.76
N GLU A 6 -30.07 5.88 -4.97
CA GLU A 6 -29.64 5.19 -6.20
C GLU A 6 -28.16 5.44 -6.54
N VAL A 7 -27.61 6.61 -6.22
CA VAL A 7 -26.19 6.94 -6.50
C VAL A 7 -25.23 6.06 -5.68
N SER A 8 -25.58 5.74 -4.44
CA SER A 8 -24.77 4.85 -3.58
C SER A 8 -24.79 3.39 -4.02
N PHE A 9 -25.79 2.94 -4.77
CA PHE A 9 -25.87 1.56 -5.23
C PHE A 9 -24.99 1.31 -6.48
N THR A 10 -24.81 2.32 -7.32
CA THR A 10 -23.91 2.28 -8.48
C THR A 10 -22.42 2.23 -8.10
N GLU A 11 -21.97 3.02 -7.12
CA GLU A 11 -20.57 3.00 -6.64
C GLU A 11 -20.20 1.70 -5.90
N ALA A 12 -21.17 1.11 -5.19
CA ALA A 12 -20.98 -0.20 -4.57
C ALA A 12 -20.78 -1.30 -5.62
N ASN A 13 -21.49 -1.24 -6.75
CA ASN A 13 -21.41 -2.24 -7.81
C ASN A 13 -20.07 -2.21 -8.57
N GLU A 14 -19.48 -1.02 -8.72
CA GLU A 14 -18.10 -0.90 -9.22
C GLU A 14 -17.09 -1.51 -8.25
N SER A 15 -17.24 -1.27 -6.94
CA SER A 15 -16.38 -1.88 -5.91
C SER A 15 -16.47 -3.41 -5.89
N PHE A 16 -17.66 -3.99 -6.08
CA PHE A 16 -17.84 -5.43 -6.22
C PHE A 16 -17.21 -5.98 -7.50
N THR A 17 -17.37 -5.28 -8.63
CA THR A 17 -16.74 -5.67 -9.91
C THR A 17 -15.21 -5.58 -9.83
N LEU A 18 -14.68 -4.58 -9.13
CA LEU A 18 -13.26 -4.42 -8.86
C LEU A 18 -12.72 -5.52 -7.93
N CYS A 19 -13.49 -5.90 -6.91
CA CYS A 19 -13.17 -7.02 -6.01
C CYS A 19 -13.12 -8.35 -6.78
N LEU A 20 -14.04 -8.57 -7.73
CA LEU A 20 -14.04 -9.73 -8.62
C LEU A 20 -12.90 -9.70 -9.65
N ARG A 21 -12.50 -8.52 -10.13
CA ARG A 21 -11.32 -8.36 -11.00
C ARG A 21 -10.02 -8.58 -10.22
N LEU A 22 -9.91 -8.08 -8.99
CA LEU A 22 -8.78 -8.32 -8.10
C LEU A 22 -8.66 -9.79 -7.72
N SER A 23 -9.77 -10.49 -7.43
CA SER A 23 -9.74 -11.93 -7.17
C SER A 23 -9.32 -12.74 -8.41
N SER A 24 -9.73 -12.30 -9.61
CA SER A 24 -9.30 -12.91 -10.87
C SER A 24 -7.82 -12.67 -11.18
N VAL A 25 -7.30 -11.47 -10.89
CA VAL A 25 -5.87 -11.14 -11.00
C VAL A 25 -5.06 -11.95 -9.99
N PHE A 26 -5.52 -12.08 -8.74
CA PHE A 26 -4.86 -12.87 -7.70
C PHE A 26 -4.84 -14.36 -8.04
N LYS A 27 -5.94 -14.89 -8.61
CA LYS A 27 -6.04 -16.27 -9.09
C LYS A 27 -5.10 -16.54 -10.28
N ARG A 28 -4.86 -15.54 -11.13
CA ARG A 28 -3.93 -15.62 -12.26
C ARG A 28 -2.46 -15.51 -11.85
N ILE A 29 -2.17 -14.75 -10.79
CA ILE A 29 -0.83 -14.68 -10.17
C ILE A 29 -0.49 -16.00 -9.47
N GLY A 30 -1.45 -16.62 -8.77
CA GLY A 30 -1.25 -17.91 -8.10
C GLY A 30 -0.92 -19.09 -9.03
N THR A 31 -1.27 -19.01 -10.32
CA THR A 31 -0.98 -20.05 -11.31
C THR A 31 0.39 -19.95 -11.99
N LEU A 32 1.17 -18.89 -11.71
CA LEU A 32 2.50 -18.66 -12.32
C LEU A 32 3.67 -18.98 -11.37
N LEU A 33 3.38 -19.49 -10.17
CA LEU A 33 4.41 -20.01 -9.27
C LEU A 33 4.82 -21.44 -9.69
N PRO A 34 6.13 -21.76 -9.74
CA PRO A 34 6.60 -23.10 -10.03
C PRO A 34 6.02 -24.11 -9.04
N LYS A 35 5.45 -25.21 -9.55
CA LYS A 35 5.12 -26.38 -8.75
C LYS A 35 6.38 -27.23 -8.62
N ASP A 36 7.29 -26.81 -7.75
CA ASP A 36 8.48 -27.61 -7.48
C ASP A 36 8.12 -28.65 -6.40
N SER A 37 8.31 -29.89 -6.83
CA SER A 37 7.94 -31.16 -6.22
C SER A 37 8.89 -31.59 -5.09
N ASP A 38 8.29 -32.27 -4.11
CA ASP A 38 8.84 -33.38 -3.33
C ASP A 38 10.09 -33.14 -2.46
N GLY A 39 9.89 -33.05 -1.13
CA GLY A 39 10.97 -33.22 -0.16
C GLY A 39 10.65 -32.67 1.23
N TRP A 40 10.01 -33.46 2.09
CA TRP A 40 9.94 -33.18 3.52
C TRP A 40 11.33 -33.41 4.15
N GLY A 41 12.09 -32.33 4.32
CA GLY A 41 13.36 -32.32 5.04
C GLY A 41 13.47 -31.06 5.90
N HIS A 42 13.30 -31.22 7.21
CA HIS A 42 13.72 -30.34 8.31
C HIS A 42 13.87 -28.84 7.97
N ALA A 43 12.75 -28.11 8.02
CA ALA A 43 12.73 -26.66 7.94
C ALA A 43 13.37 -26.04 9.21
N SER A 44 14.68 -25.84 9.18
CA SER A 44 15.30 -24.75 9.94
C SER A 44 14.58 -23.46 9.55
N SER A 45 14.09 -22.72 10.54
CA SER A 45 13.39 -21.45 10.38
C SER A 45 14.31 -20.42 9.71
N LEU A 46 14.40 -20.49 8.38
CA LEU A 46 14.84 -19.39 7.56
C LEU A 46 13.66 -18.42 7.51
N THR A 47 13.58 -17.56 8.52
CA THR A 47 12.94 -16.25 8.31
C THR A 47 13.77 -15.57 7.22
N THR A 48 13.40 -15.78 5.95
CA THR A 48 13.94 -15.00 4.85
C THR A 48 13.69 -13.55 5.21
N THR A 49 14.73 -12.86 5.66
CA THR A 49 14.75 -11.41 5.71
C THR A 49 14.51 -10.97 4.28
N MET A 50 13.25 -10.66 3.95
CA MET A 50 12.84 -10.16 2.64
C MET A 50 13.42 -8.76 2.46
N SER A 51 14.74 -8.67 2.35
CA SER A 51 15.49 -7.50 1.97
C SER A 51 15.32 -7.28 0.48
N LEU A 52 15.36 -6.02 0.06
CA LEU A 52 15.19 -5.68 -1.34
C LEU A 52 16.43 -6.09 -2.12
N THR A 53 16.27 -7.01 -3.07
CA THR A 53 17.34 -7.37 -4.00
C THR A 53 17.62 -6.21 -4.96
N ALA A 54 18.77 -6.22 -5.64
CA ALA A 54 19.06 -5.23 -6.68
C ALA A 54 17.99 -5.20 -7.79
N LYS A 55 17.41 -6.37 -8.12
CA LYS A 55 16.29 -6.50 -9.07
C LYS A 55 15.04 -5.82 -8.53
N ASP A 56 14.67 -6.06 -7.28
CA ASP A 56 13.50 -5.44 -6.64
C ASP A 56 13.68 -3.91 -6.63
N LYS A 57 14.85 -3.40 -6.22
CA LYS A 57 15.14 -1.96 -6.19
C LYS A 57 15.02 -1.29 -7.57
N LYS A 58 15.58 -1.92 -8.61
CA LYS A 58 15.49 -1.42 -9.99
C LYS A 58 14.03 -1.40 -10.47
N MET A 59 13.27 -2.45 -10.17
CA MET A 59 11.87 -2.54 -10.54
C MET A 59 11.03 -1.46 -9.84
N VAL A 60 11.22 -1.25 -8.54
CA VAL A 60 10.54 -0.21 -7.77
C VAL A 60 10.85 1.17 -8.34
N LYS A 61 12.12 1.50 -8.58
CA LYS A 61 12.51 2.80 -9.18
C LYS A 61 11.88 2.99 -10.56
N ALA A 62 11.94 1.97 -11.42
CA ALA A 62 11.39 2.04 -12.78
C ALA A 62 9.86 2.19 -12.79
N PHE A 63 9.16 1.43 -11.94
CA PHE A 63 7.71 1.53 -11.83
C PHE A 63 7.28 2.85 -11.17
N TRP A 64 7.98 3.27 -10.10
CA TRP A 64 7.71 4.55 -9.43
C TRP A 64 7.81 5.74 -10.38
N ALA A 65 8.82 5.76 -11.25
CA ALA A 65 8.99 6.81 -12.26
C ALA A 65 7.77 6.97 -13.20
N LYS A 66 7.01 5.90 -13.46
CA LYS A 66 5.79 5.95 -14.28
C LYS A 66 4.59 6.49 -13.51
N VAL A 67 4.50 6.17 -12.21
CA VAL A 67 3.30 6.48 -11.40
C VAL A 67 3.44 7.76 -10.58
N ALA A 68 4.65 8.30 -10.41
CA ALA A 68 4.93 9.46 -9.55
C ALA A 68 4.10 10.71 -9.92
N GLY A 69 3.79 10.91 -11.21
CA GLY A 69 2.93 12.01 -11.68
C GLY A 69 1.48 11.91 -11.20
N LYS A 70 1.08 10.78 -10.62
CA LYS A 70 -0.25 10.51 -10.05
C LYS A 70 -0.22 10.24 -8.54
N ALA A 71 0.87 10.59 -7.87
CA ALA A 71 1.05 10.31 -6.44
C ALA A 71 -0.10 10.82 -5.56
N GLU A 72 -0.62 12.04 -5.81
CA GLU A 72 -1.75 12.57 -5.04
C GLU A 72 -3.04 11.78 -5.27
N ASP A 73 -3.36 11.44 -6.52
CA ASP A 73 -4.53 10.63 -6.88
C ASP A 73 -4.44 9.22 -6.25
N ILE A 74 -3.26 8.59 -6.31
CA ILE A 74 -2.97 7.29 -5.70
C ILE A 74 -3.19 7.35 -4.18
N GLY A 75 -2.60 8.35 -3.53
CA GLY A 75 -2.67 8.53 -2.09
C GLY A 75 -4.09 8.81 -1.61
N CYS A 76 -4.84 9.63 -2.35
CA CYS A 76 -6.23 9.95 -2.07
C CYS A 76 -7.11 8.70 -2.11
N ASP A 77 -7.03 7.88 -3.17
CA ASP A 77 -7.82 6.65 -3.29
C ASP A 77 -7.39 5.60 -2.25
N ALA A 78 -6.08 5.42 -2.04
CA ALA A 78 -5.58 4.45 -1.06
C ALA A 78 -6.01 4.80 0.38
N LEU A 79 -5.95 6.07 0.76
CA LEU A 79 -6.41 6.52 2.08
C LEU A 79 -7.94 6.44 2.19
N SER A 80 -8.67 6.80 1.13
CA SER A 80 -10.14 6.64 1.09
C SER A 80 -10.55 5.19 1.35
N ARG A 81 -9.94 4.23 0.64
CA ARG A 81 -10.15 2.78 0.83
C ARG A 81 -9.81 2.33 2.24
N THR A 82 -8.70 2.83 2.79
CA THR A 82 -8.28 2.53 4.16
C THR A 82 -9.36 2.93 5.16
N LEU A 83 -9.87 4.16 5.06
CA LEU A 83 -10.89 4.67 5.99
C LEU A 83 -12.24 3.96 5.83
N VAL A 84 -12.62 3.58 4.60
CA VAL A 84 -13.91 2.90 4.35
C VAL A 84 -13.87 1.42 4.75
N VAL A 85 -12.87 0.68 4.30
CA VAL A 85 -12.78 -0.78 4.46
C VAL A 85 -12.28 -1.18 5.85
N TYR A 86 -11.46 -0.32 6.47
CA TYR A 86 -10.85 -0.57 7.77
C TYR A 86 -11.24 0.55 8.75
N PRO A 87 -12.51 0.60 9.21
CA PRO A 87 -13.04 1.72 9.98
C PRO A 87 -12.31 1.97 11.31
N GLN A 88 -11.63 0.98 11.88
CA GLN A 88 -10.77 1.16 13.05
C GLN A 88 -9.65 2.20 12.82
N THR A 89 -9.21 2.39 11.57
CA THR A 89 -8.18 3.37 11.21
C THR A 89 -8.67 4.81 11.32
N LYS A 90 -9.99 5.05 11.31
CA LYS A 90 -10.57 6.40 11.45
C LYS A 90 -10.23 7.05 12.78
N THR A 91 -9.93 6.27 13.81
CA THR A 91 -9.58 6.76 15.15
C THR A 91 -8.37 7.71 15.12
N TYR A 92 -7.39 7.47 14.25
CA TYR A 92 -6.22 8.33 14.05
C TYR A 92 -6.54 9.68 13.38
N PHE A 93 -7.72 9.79 12.75
CA PHE A 93 -8.15 10.95 11.97
C PHE A 93 -9.43 11.60 12.54
N SER A 94 -9.76 11.34 13.80
CA SER A 94 -10.97 11.85 14.48
C SER A 94 -11.07 13.38 14.54
N HIS A 95 -9.95 14.09 14.32
CA HIS A 95 -9.88 15.54 14.25
C HIS A 95 -10.32 16.12 12.90
N TRP A 96 -10.51 15.29 11.86
CA TRP A 96 -11.05 15.73 10.57
C TRP A 96 -12.57 15.77 10.59
N LYS A 97 -13.13 16.87 10.10
CA LYS A 97 -14.60 17.05 9.99
C LYS A 97 -15.23 16.18 8.90
N ASP A 98 -14.45 15.79 7.90
CA ASP A 98 -14.88 15.00 6.76
C ASP A 98 -13.86 13.90 6.48
N LEU A 99 -14.32 12.65 6.54
CA LEU A 99 -13.55 11.44 6.28
C LEU A 99 -14.11 10.69 5.07
N SER A 100 -14.99 11.32 4.31
CA SER A 100 -15.55 10.72 3.09
C SER A 100 -14.45 10.53 2.03
N PRO A 101 -14.59 9.50 1.18
CA PRO A 101 -13.70 9.30 0.05
C PRO A 101 -13.53 10.56 -0.80
N GLY A 102 -12.30 10.92 -1.14
CA GLY A 102 -12.03 12.07 -2.00
C GLY A 102 -12.13 13.45 -1.35
N SER A 103 -12.55 13.54 -0.08
CA SER A 103 -12.62 14.80 0.66
C SER A 103 -11.28 15.53 0.71
N ALA A 104 -11.31 16.86 0.84
CA ALA A 104 -10.11 17.69 0.89
C ALA A 104 -9.03 17.24 1.92
N PRO A 105 -9.37 16.90 3.18
CA PRO A 105 -8.38 16.41 4.14
C PRO A 105 -7.79 15.04 3.73
N VAL A 106 -8.62 14.13 3.22
CA VAL A 106 -8.17 12.80 2.73
C VAL A 106 -7.22 12.96 1.55
N ARG A 107 -7.55 13.82 0.58
CA ARG A 107 -6.68 14.10 -0.58
C ARG A 107 -5.34 14.68 -0.14
N LYS A 108 -5.37 15.73 0.69
CA LYS A 108 -4.16 16.39 1.17
C LYS A 108 -3.24 15.44 1.93
N HIS A 109 -3.80 14.64 2.84
CA HIS A 109 -3.00 13.70 3.62
C HIS A 109 -2.54 12.49 2.78
N GLY A 110 -3.35 12.02 1.84
CA GLY A 110 -2.96 11.03 0.84
C GLY A 110 -1.72 11.48 0.06
N GLY A 111 -1.68 12.74 -0.37
CA GLY A 111 -0.47 13.33 -0.98
C GLY A 111 0.73 13.33 -0.04
N THR A 112 0.54 13.62 1.25
CA THR A 112 1.61 13.59 2.27
C THR A 112 2.18 12.18 2.45
N ILE A 113 1.31 11.16 2.51
CA ILE A 113 1.70 9.75 2.58
C ILE A 113 2.56 9.38 1.35
N MET A 114 2.10 9.71 0.14
CA MET A 114 2.85 9.36 -1.08
C MET A 114 4.14 10.19 -1.23
N GLY A 115 4.24 11.36 -0.60
CA GLY A 115 5.50 12.07 -0.41
C GLY A 115 6.49 11.26 0.44
N GLY A 116 6.03 10.64 1.53
CA GLY A 116 6.84 9.71 2.33
C GLY A 116 7.29 8.48 1.53
N ILE A 117 6.42 7.92 0.69
CA ILE A 117 6.79 6.84 -0.24
C ILE A 117 7.84 7.31 -1.26
N SER A 118 7.72 8.53 -1.79
CA SER A 118 8.71 9.10 -2.71
C SER A 118 10.09 9.22 -2.05
N LEU A 119 10.13 9.69 -0.79
CA LEU A 119 11.35 9.75 0.01
C LEU A 119 11.96 8.35 0.20
N ALA A 120 11.13 7.35 0.50
CA ALA A 120 11.58 5.96 0.63
C ALA A 120 12.16 5.39 -0.68
N VAL A 121 11.60 5.74 -1.85
CA VAL A 121 12.15 5.35 -3.15
C VAL A 121 13.49 6.03 -3.42
N ALA A 122 13.63 7.31 -3.04
CA ALA A 122 14.90 8.03 -3.14
C ALA A 122 15.99 7.43 -2.23
N SER A 123 15.60 6.96 -1.05
CA SER A 123 16.47 6.31 -0.06
C SER A 123 16.41 4.77 -0.11
N ILE A 124 16.09 4.16 -1.26
CA ILE A 124 15.83 2.70 -1.33
C ILE A 124 17.02 1.82 -0.92
N ASP A 125 18.23 2.38 -0.91
CA ASP A 125 19.45 1.68 -0.49
C ASP A 125 19.61 1.62 1.03
N ASP A 126 19.04 2.59 1.75
CA ASP A 126 18.94 2.64 3.20
C ASP A 126 17.63 3.34 3.63
N ILE A 127 16.53 2.59 3.57
CA ILE A 127 15.18 3.10 3.85
C ILE A 127 15.06 3.52 5.33
N SER A 128 15.72 2.80 6.22
CA SER A 128 15.72 3.07 7.66
C SER A 128 16.32 4.43 7.98
N ALA A 129 17.50 4.75 7.42
CA ALA A 129 18.08 6.08 7.57
C ALA A 129 17.23 7.16 6.90
N GLY A 130 16.72 6.90 5.69
CA GLY A 130 15.91 7.86 4.94
C GLY A 130 14.59 8.22 5.62
N LEU A 131 13.99 7.29 6.36
CA LEU A 131 12.69 7.47 7.03
C LEU A 131 12.81 7.71 8.54
N LEU A 132 14.01 7.89 9.09
CA LEU A 132 14.24 8.00 10.53
C LEU A 132 13.32 9.05 11.20
N ALA A 133 13.27 10.27 10.66
CA ALA A 133 12.41 11.33 11.20
C ALA A 133 10.91 11.01 11.10
N LEU A 134 10.49 10.28 10.06
CA LEU A 134 9.11 9.81 9.93
C LEU A 134 8.80 8.69 10.93
N SER A 135 9.77 7.79 11.19
CA SER A 135 9.67 6.74 12.21
C SER A 135 9.46 7.35 13.59
N GLU A 136 10.27 8.34 13.97
CA GLU A 136 10.12 9.06 15.25
C GLU A 136 8.78 9.81 15.36
N LEU A 137 8.34 10.45 14.27
CA LEU A 137 7.03 11.11 14.21
C LEU A 137 5.90 10.12 14.48
N HIS A 138 5.90 8.97 13.79
CA HIS A 138 4.88 7.94 13.94
C HIS A 138 4.93 7.29 15.33
N ALA A 139 6.13 7.01 15.85
CA ALA A 139 6.31 6.36 17.14
C ALA A 139 5.94 7.26 18.33
N PHE A 140 6.48 8.48 18.38
CA PHE A 140 6.42 9.29 19.61
C PHE A 140 5.26 10.27 19.63
N LYS A 141 4.87 10.81 18.46
CA LYS A 141 3.82 11.83 18.37
C LYS A 141 2.48 11.25 17.93
N LEU A 142 2.45 10.53 16.80
CA LEU A 142 1.19 10.04 16.24
C LEU A 142 0.72 8.74 16.90
N ARG A 143 1.67 7.92 17.39
CA ARG A 143 1.44 6.62 18.05
C ARG A 143 0.53 5.69 17.23
N VAL A 144 0.73 5.67 15.91
CA VAL A 144 -0.02 4.78 15.00
C VAL A 144 0.40 3.34 15.28
N ASP A 145 -0.50 2.39 15.51
CA ASP A 145 -0.07 1.00 15.68
C ASP A 145 0.61 0.51 14.39
N PRO A 146 1.85 -0.04 14.44
CA PRO A 146 2.56 -0.58 13.29
C PRO A 146 1.76 -1.54 12.41
N ALA A 147 0.78 -2.25 13.00
CA ALA A 147 -0.12 -3.13 12.27
C ALA A 147 -1.01 -2.40 11.22
N ASN A 148 -1.13 -1.07 11.29
CA ASN A 148 -1.88 -0.30 10.29
C ASN A 148 -1.05 0.02 9.03
N PHE A 149 0.28 -0.02 9.09
CA PHE A 149 1.10 0.23 7.90
C PHE A 149 0.84 -0.81 6.80
N LYS A 150 0.70 -2.09 7.17
CA LYS A 150 0.33 -3.16 6.20
C LYS A 150 -1.04 -2.96 5.56
N ILE A 151 -1.99 -2.34 6.28
CA ILE A 151 -3.32 -2.04 5.74
C ILE A 151 -3.20 -0.99 4.63
N LEU A 152 -2.49 0.09 4.92
CA LEU A 152 -2.25 1.15 3.95
C LEU A 152 -1.44 0.64 2.76
N SER A 153 -0.39 -0.13 2.98
CA SER A 153 0.41 -0.76 1.92
C SER A 153 -0.45 -1.61 0.98
N HIS A 154 -1.36 -2.42 1.53
CA HIS A 154 -2.30 -3.21 0.73
C HIS A 154 -3.19 -2.32 -0.15
N ASN A 155 -3.78 -1.27 0.41
CA ASN A 155 -4.63 -0.35 -0.34
C ASN A 155 -3.85 0.42 -1.41
N ILE A 156 -2.58 0.75 -1.18
CA ILE A 156 -1.70 1.34 -2.21
C ILE A 156 -1.52 0.35 -3.38
N LEU A 157 -1.20 -0.93 -3.10
CA LEU A 157 -1.04 -1.95 -4.16
C LEU A 157 -2.32 -2.14 -4.98
N VAL A 158 -3.48 -2.14 -4.32
CA VAL A 158 -4.79 -2.20 -4.99
C VAL A 158 -4.95 -1.01 -5.96
N VAL A 159 -4.69 0.21 -5.50
CA VAL A 159 -4.83 1.42 -6.34
C VAL A 159 -3.83 1.43 -7.49
N LEU A 160 -2.59 0.99 -7.27
CA LEU A 160 -1.59 0.85 -8.33
C LEU A 160 -2.05 -0.13 -9.42
N ALA A 161 -2.66 -1.25 -9.03
CA ALA A 161 -3.22 -2.22 -9.98
C ALA A 161 -4.40 -1.67 -10.79
N ILE A 162 -5.22 -0.80 -10.19
CA ILE A 162 -6.39 -0.19 -10.83
C ILE A 162 -5.98 0.90 -11.82
N LEU A 163 -5.06 1.78 -11.41
CA LEU A 163 -4.68 2.95 -12.20
C LEU A 163 -3.64 2.62 -13.28
N PHE A 164 -2.82 1.59 -13.07
CA PHE A 164 -1.72 1.22 -13.97
C PHE A 164 -1.75 -0.27 -14.35
N PRO A 165 -2.88 -0.82 -14.86
CA PRO A 165 -3.04 -2.25 -15.07
C PRO A 165 -2.05 -2.84 -16.09
N ASN A 166 -1.57 -2.03 -17.05
CA ASN A 166 -0.60 -2.46 -18.06
C ASN A 166 0.84 -2.45 -17.55
N ASP A 167 1.15 -1.61 -16.55
CA ASP A 167 2.49 -1.46 -15.98
C ASP A 167 2.67 -2.27 -14.69
N PHE A 168 1.59 -2.54 -13.96
CA PHE A 168 1.58 -3.27 -12.70
C PHE A 168 1.51 -4.79 -12.93
N ASN A 169 2.55 -5.31 -13.59
CA ASN A 169 2.73 -6.74 -13.84
C ASN A 169 3.14 -7.51 -12.57
N PRO A 170 3.18 -8.86 -12.58
CA PRO A 170 3.53 -9.66 -11.40
C PRO A 170 4.89 -9.31 -10.78
N GLU A 171 5.89 -8.98 -11.59
CA GLU A 171 7.22 -8.59 -11.10
C GLU A 171 7.19 -7.24 -10.40
N ALA A 172 6.47 -6.25 -10.94
CA ALA A 172 6.26 -4.95 -10.33
C ALA A 172 5.47 -5.08 -9.02
N HIS A 173 4.45 -5.93 -9.01
CA HIS A 173 3.66 -6.21 -7.81
C HIS A 173 4.52 -6.77 -6.68
N VAL A 174 5.28 -7.86 -6.94
CA VAL A 174 6.13 -8.47 -5.91
C VAL A 174 7.21 -7.49 -5.42
N ALA A 175 7.84 -6.73 -6.33
CA ALA A 175 8.86 -5.76 -5.94
C ALA A 175 8.28 -4.62 -5.09
N MET A 176 7.10 -4.10 -5.46
CA MET A 176 6.43 -3.04 -4.71
C MET A 176 5.92 -3.52 -3.36
N ASP A 177 5.37 -4.73 -3.26
CA ASP A 177 4.92 -5.32 -2.00
C ASP A 177 6.09 -5.47 -1.00
N LYS A 178 7.22 -6.05 -1.45
CA LYS A 178 8.44 -6.12 -0.64
C LYS A 178 8.93 -4.74 -0.21
N PHE A 179 8.87 -3.75 -1.09
CA PHE A 179 9.30 -2.39 -0.79
C PHE A 179 8.40 -1.73 0.25
N LEU A 180 7.08 -1.81 0.10
CA LEU A 180 6.14 -1.28 1.08
C LEU A 180 6.22 -2.01 2.42
N ALA A 181 6.54 -3.31 2.42
CA ALA A 181 6.86 -4.05 3.65
C ALA A 181 8.15 -3.53 4.31
N ALA A 182 9.19 -3.22 3.53
CA ALA A 182 10.41 -2.61 4.04
C ALA A 182 10.17 -1.19 4.61
N VAL A 183 9.33 -0.39 3.95
CA VAL A 183 8.89 0.92 4.46
C VAL A 183 8.15 0.77 5.78
N GLY A 184 7.20 -0.16 5.88
CA GLY A 184 6.47 -0.43 7.12
C GLY A 184 7.41 -0.84 8.27
N ARG A 185 8.43 -1.66 7.98
CA ARG A 185 9.46 -2.02 8.97
C ARG A 185 10.26 -0.80 9.41
N ALA A 186 10.77 0.02 8.49
CA ALA A 186 11.55 1.21 8.78
C ALA A 186 10.76 2.23 9.64
N LEU A 187 9.48 2.45 9.32
CA LEU A 187 8.59 3.30 10.11
C LEU A 187 8.30 2.76 11.51
N SER A 188 8.51 1.46 11.74
CA SER A 188 8.26 0.80 13.03
C SER A 188 9.50 0.74 13.92
N GLU A 189 10.70 1.10 13.42
CA GLU A 189 11.96 0.90 14.15
C GLU A 189 12.03 1.66 15.48
N LYS A 190 11.40 2.84 15.59
CA LYS A 190 11.47 3.68 16.79
C LYS A 190 10.33 3.46 17.79
N TYR A 191 9.52 2.42 17.61
CA TYR A 191 8.40 2.11 18.51
C TYR A 191 8.82 1.42 19.80
N ARG A 192 10.09 1.00 19.93
CA ARG A 192 10.63 0.29 21.09
C ARG A 192 12.02 0.78 21.45
#